data_AF-A0A747H8S0-F1
#
_entry.id   AF-A0A747H8S0-F1
#
_cell.length_a   1.000
_cell.length_b   1.000
_cell.length_c   1.000
_cell.angle_alpha   90.00
_cell.angle_beta   90.00
_cell.angle_gamma   90.00
#
_symmetry.space_group_name_H-M   'P 1'
#
loop_
_entity.id
_entity.type
_entity.pdbx_description
1 polymer ?
#
loop_
_entity_poly.entity_id
_entity_poly.type
_entity_poly.pdbx_seq_one_letter_code
_entity_poly.pdbx_strand_id
1 'polypeptide(L)'
;MSTERISGMSFDVSFNGRVIHVKTITLDVTDNTKAIQERGVPNGWVRGDAEASGELELDTVNFQLLGEAAREAGSWRDIEEADFLFFAQAAKTELRVEAFGC
;
A
#
# COMPACT_ATOMS: atom_id res chain seq x y z
N MET A 1 -23.22 13.14 -18.41
CA MET A 1 -22.61 13.13 -17.06
C MET A 1 -21.94 11.78 -16.91
N SER A 2 -20.62 11.68 -17.12
CA SER A 2 -19.90 10.39 -17.04
C SER A 2 -19.77 9.96 -15.58
N THR A 3 -20.28 8.77 -15.25
CA THR A 3 -20.20 8.14 -13.93
C THR A 3 -18.86 7.42 -13.80
N GLU A 4 -17.76 8.15 -13.92
CA GLU A 4 -16.42 7.56 -13.89
C GLU A 4 -16.12 7.07 -12.47
N ARG A 5 -15.85 5.77 -12.34
CA ARG A 5 -15.51 5.11 -11.07
C ARG A 5 -14.02 4.87 -11.03
N ILE A 6 -13.42 4.95 -9.85
CA ILE A 6 -12.02 4.56 -9.65
C ILE A 6 -11.87 3.10 -10.07
N SER A 7 -10.91 2.82 -10.95
CA SER A 7 -10.50 1.48 -11.36
C SER A 7 -9.01 1.28 -11.04
N GLY A 8 -8.49 0.06 -11.11
CA GLY A 8 -7.07 -0.22 -10.87
C GLY A 8 -6.11 0.62 -11.74
N MET A 9 -6.53 0.98 -12.96
CA MET A 9 -5.80 1.87 -13.89
C MET A 9 -5.85 3.36 -13.50
N SER A 10 -6.35 3.71 -12.31
CA SER A 10 -6.44 5.10 -11.84
C SER A 10 -5.47 5.40 -10.71
N PHE A 11 -4.60 4.45 -10.33
CA PHE A 11 -3.70 4.62 -9.20
C PHE A 11 -2.29 5.02 -9.64
N ASP A 12 -1.88 6.18 -9.16
CA ASP A 12 -0.48 6.58 -9.12
C ASP A 12 0.09 6.20 -7.76
N VAL A 13 1.26 5.58 -7.78
CA VAL A 13 1.97 5.15 -6.59
C VAL A 13 3.25 5.95 -6.47
N SER A 14 3.36 6.74 -5.41
CA SER A 14 4.63 7.35 -5.08
C SER A 14 5.46 6.39 -4.23
N PHE A 15 6.69 6.14 -4.68
CA PHE A 15 7.67 5.30 -3.99
C PHE A 15 9.06 5.92 -4.15
N ASN A 16 9.73 6.19 -3.03
CA ASN A 16 11.13 6.67 -2.99
C ASN A 16 11.39 7.85 -3.97
N GLY A 17 10.52 8.87 -3.94
CA GLY A 17 10.57 10.06 -4.80
C GLY A 17 10.16 9.85 -6.25
N ARG A 18 9.78 8.63 -6.65
CA ARG A 18 9.29 8.28 -7.98
C ARG A 18 7.78 8.15 -7.97
N VAL A 19 7.18 8.26 -9.15
CA VAL A 19 5.76 7.96 -9.36
C VAL A 19 5.69 6.86 -10.41
N ILE A 20 5.01 5.76 -10.07
CA ILE A 20 4.73 4.65 -10.97
C ILE A 20 3.23 4.47 -11.13
N HIS A 21 2.83 3.94 -12.28
CA HIS A 21 1.45 3.54 -12.54
C HIS A 21 1.29 2.03 -12.36
N VAL A 22 0.21 1.64 -11.69
CA VAL A 22 -0.12 0.24 -11.42
C VAL A 22 -1.32 -0.20 -12.24
N LYS A 23 -1.40 -1.49 -12.53
CA LYS A 23 -2.63 -2.10 -13.05
C LYS A 23 -3.57 -2.50 -11.92
N THR A 24 -3.00 -3.13 -10.90
CA THR A 24 -3.71 -3.66 -9.74
C THR A 24 -2.81 -3.55 -8.52
N ILE A 25 -3.41 -3.24 -7.37
CA ILE A 25 -2.76 -3.25 -6.06
C ILE A 25 -3.64 -4.05 -5.12
N THR A 26 -3.03 -4.96 -4.40
CA THR A 26 -3.65 -5.65 -3.27
C THR A 26 -2.87 -5.28 -2.02
N LEU A 27 -3.57 -4.90 -0.94
CA LEU A 27 -2.99 -4.66 0.37
C LEU A 27 -3.81 -5.41 1.41
N ASP A 28 -3.20 -6.43 2.01
CA ASP A 28 -3.79 -7.24 3.07
C ASP A 28 -3.23 -6.76 4.42
N VAL A 29 -4.12 -6.29 5.28
CA VAL A 29 -3.78 -5.78 6.62
C VAL A 29 -4.28 -6.75 7.68
N THR A 30 -3.37 -7.21 8.53
CA THR A 30 -3.67 -8.08 9.67
C THR A 30 -3.51 -7.29 10.96
N ASP A 31 -4.60 -7.13 11.71
CA ASP A 31 -4.59 -6.54 13.06
C ASP A 31 -4.92 -7.64 14.09
N ASN A 32 -3.92 -8.01 14.89
CA ASN A 32 -4.06 -9.04 15.92
C ASN A 32 -4.57 -8.51 17.26
N THR A 33 -5.23 -7.34 17.30
CA THR A 33 -5.82 -6.78 18.52
C THR A 33 -6.84 -7.75 19.14
N LYS A 34 -6.65 -8.07 20.43
CA LYS A 34 -7.49 -9.02 21.17
C LYS A 34 -8.27 -8.31 22.28
N ALA A 35 -9.56 -8.61 22.38
CA ALA A 35 -10.36 -8.20 23.52
C ALA A 35 -9.98 -9.03 24.77
N ILE A 36 -9.81 -8.37 25.91
CA ILE A 36 -9.60 -9.03 27.20
C ILE A 36 -10.97 -9.18 27.86
N GLN A 37 -11.22 -10.31 28.52
CA GLN A 37 -12.44 -10.51 29.30
C GLN A 37 -12.10 -10.81 30.75
N GLU A 38 -12.77 -10.12 31.68
CA GLU A 38 -12.79 -10.48 33.09
C GLU A 38 -14.14 -11.07 33.44
N ARG A 39 -14.15 -12.30 33.98
CA ARG A 39 -15.39 -13.02 34.37
C ARG A 39 -16.42 -13.15 33.24
N GLY A 40 -15.96 -13.27 31.99
CA GLY A 40 -16.82 -13.39 30.81
C GLY A 40 -17.42 -12.07 30.31
N VAL A 41 -17.00 -10.93 30.88
CA VAL A 41 -17.36 -9.59 30.40
C VAL A 41 -16.12 -8.97 29.74
N PRO A 42 -16.21 -8.49 28.48
CA PRO A 42 -15.13 -7.74 27.86
C PRO A 42 -14.71 -6.54 28.71
N ASN A 43 -13.46 -6.53 29.17
CA ASN A 43 -12.85 -5.45 29.94
C ASN A 43 -11.49 -5.09 29.32
N GLY A 44 -11.53 -4.26 28.29
CA GLY A 44 -10.34 -3.75 27.60
C GLY A 44 -9.87 -4.60 26.42
N TRP A 45 -8.70 -4.23 25.91
CA TRP A 45 -8.09 -4.82 24.72
C TRP A 45 -6.57 -4.75 24.84
N VAL A 46 -5.89 -5.72 24.24
CA VAL A 46 -4.43 -5.70 24.06
C VAL A 46 -4.17 -5.42 22.58
N ARG A 47 -3.33 -4.40 22.30
CA ARG A 47 -2.74 -4.22 20.97
C ARG A 47 -1.96 -5.47 20.61
N GLY A 48 -2.42 -6.18 19.58
CA GLY A 48 -1.61 -7.19 18.95
C GLY A 48 -0.71 -6.55 17.89
N ASP A 49 0.14 -7.37 17.29
CA ASP A 49 0.94 -6.96 16.16
C ASP A 49 0.03 -6.62 14.97
N ALA A 50 0.32 -5.49 14.32
CA ALA A 50 -0.32 -5.09 13.09
C ALA A 50 0.71 -5.22 11.96
N GLU A 51 0.38 -6.04 10.97
CA GLU A 51 1.23 -6.32 9.81
C GLU A 51 0.45 -6.05 8.54
N ALA A 52 1.15 -5.66 7.48
CA ALA A 52 0.56 -5.50 6.16
C ALA A 52 1.44 -6.18 5.11
N SER A 53 0.80 -6.84 4.15
CA SER A 53 1.47 -7.40 2.97
C SER A 53 0.79 -6.88 1.71
N GLY A 54 1.58 -6.46 0.73
CA GLY A 54 1.07 -5.91 -0.52
C GLY A 54 1.65 -6.58 -1.75
N GLU A 55 0.87 -6.55 -2.85
CA GLU A 55 1.29 -6.98 -4.17
C GLU A 55 0.96 -5.90 -5.20
N LEU A 56 1.93 -5.58 -6.08
CA LEU A 56 1.79 -4.60 -7.16
C LEU A 56 1.91 -5.30 -8.51
N GLU A 57 0.87 -5.19 -9.34
CA GLU A 57 0.93 -5.60 -10.74
C GLU A 57 1.26 -4.38 -11.62
N LEU A 58 2.40 -4.46 -12.32
CA LEU A 58 2.95 -3.38 -13.15
C LEU A 58 3.07 -3.82 -14.62
N ASP A 59 3.08 -2.85 -15.53
CA ASP A 59 3.61 -3.09 -16.87
C ASP A 59 5.15 -3.03 -16.88
N THR A 60 5.74 -3.42 -18.01
CA THR A 60 7.20 -3.47 -18.17
C THR A 60 7.88 -2.11 -17.96
N VAL A 61 7.23 -1.01 -18.32
CA VAL A 61 7.83 0.33 -18.21
C VAL A 61 7.90 0.74 -16.75
N ASN A 62 6.80 0.57 -16.01
CA ASN A 62 6.74 0.89 -14.59
C ASN A 62 7.63 -0.06 -13.75
N PHE A 63 7.72 -1.33 -14.15
CA PHE A 63 8.63 -2.28 -13.50
C PHE A 63 10.11 -1.89 -13.69
N GLN A 64 10.48 -1.34 -14.84
CA GLN A 64 11.85 -0.84 -15.07
C GLN A 64 12.19 0.35 -14.16
N LEU A 65 11.25 1.25 -13.89
CA LEU A 65 11.45 2.36 -12.94
C LEU A 65 11.77 1.87 -11.52
N LEU A 66 11.10 0.80 -11.08
CA LEU A 66 11.43 0.15 -9.81
C LEU A 66 12.80 -0.55 -9.87
N GLY A 67 13.13 -1.16 -11.01
CA GLY A 67 14.45 -1.74 -11.25
C GLY A 67 15.59 -0.72 -11.19
N GLU A 68 15.35 0.53 -11.61
CA GLU A 68 16.30 1.63 -11.45
C GLU A 68 16.49 1.99 -9.98
N ALA A 69 15.42 2.04 -9.19
CA ALA A 69 15.50 2.25 -7.74
C ALA A 69 16.31 1.14 -7.05
N ALA A 70 16.08 -0.13 -7.43
CA ALA A 70 16.87 -1.26 -6.95
C ALA A 70 18.35 -1.17 -7.36
N ARG A 71 18.62 -0.69 -8.58
CA ARG A 71 19.99 -0.49 -9.07
C ARG A 71 20.71 0.63 -8.33
N GLU A 72 20.02 1.72 -8.00
CA GLU A 72 20.57 2.82 -7.20
C GLU A 72 20.85 2.40 -5.77
N ALA A 73 19.99 1.57 -5.17
CA ALA A 73 20.21 0.96 -3.87
C ALA A 73 21.35 -0.09 -3.88
N GLY A 74 21.73 -0.59 -5.05
CA GLY A 74 22.74 -1.63 -5.24
C GLY A 74 22.15 -3.03 -5.42
N SER A 75 21.00 -3.31 -4.80
CA SER A 75 20.16 -4.46 -5.10
C SER A 75 18.72 -4.25 -4.61
N TRP A 76 17.79 -5.13 -5.01
CA TRP A 76 16.43 -5.16 -4.47
C TRP A 76 16.38 -5.36 -2.95
N ARG A 77 17.41 -5.99 -2.37
CA ARG A 77 17.49 -6.24 -0.93
C ARG A 77 18.05 -5.06 -0.16
N ASP A 78 18.73 -4.17 -0.86
CA ASP A 78 19.39 -3.00 -0.27
C ASP A 78 18.51 -1.74 -0.38
N ILE A 79 17.30 -1.88 -0.94
CA ILE A 79 16.29 -0.83 -0.91
C ILE A 79 15.95 -0.56 0.56
N GLU A 80 16.20 0.65 1.02
CA GLU A 80 15.81 1.10 2.36
C GLU A 80 14.28 1.11 2.50
N GLU A 81 13.80 0.94 3.74
CA GLU A 81 12.39 1.06 4.08
C GLU A 81 11.82 2.37 3.52
N ALA A 82 10.74 2.27 2.77
CA ALA A 82 10.15 3.41 2.10
C ALA A 82 8.63 3.41 2.20
N ASP A 83 8.08 4.61 2.15
CA ASP A 83 6.64 4.79 2.20
C ASP A 83 6.05 4.69 0.78
N PHE A 84 4.92 4.00 0.68
CA PHE A 84 4.11 3.95 -0.53
C PHE A 84 2.86 4.81 -0.33
N LEU A 85 2.69 5.79 -1.22
CA LEU A 85 1.46 6.57 -1.33
C LEU A 85 0.68 6.10 -2.55
N PHE A 86 -0.42 5.40 -2.31
CA PHE A 86 -1.37 5.00 -3.34
C PHE A 86 -2.46 6.06 -3.47
N PHE A 87 -2.54 6.71 -4.62
CA PHE A 87 -3.51 7.77 -4.86
C PHE A 87 -4.30 7.51 -6.14
N ALA A 88 -5.62 7.61 -6.06
CA ALA A 88 -6.50 7.63 -7.22
C ALA A 88 -7.60 8.67 -7.05
N GLN A 89 -7.88 9.40 -8.12
CA GLN A 89 -8.96 10.36 -8.19
C GLN A 89 -9.78 10.14 -9.46
N ALA A 90 -11.09 9.94 -9.28
CA ALA A 90 -12.08 10.01 -10.35
C ALA A 90 -13.09 11.11 -10.01
N ALA A 91 -13.84 11.61 -11.01
CA ALA A 91 -14.69 12.80 -10.97
C ALA A 91 -15.32 13.25 -9.62
N LYS A 92 -15.76 12.32 -8.75
CA LYS A 92 -16.31 12.62 -7.41
C LYS A 92 -15.74 11.77 -6.28
N THR A 93 -14.75 10.93 -6.56
CA THR A 93 -14.21 9.96 -5.59
C THR A 93 -12.70 10.09 -5.57
N GLU A 94 -12.16 10.28 -4.38
CA GLU A 94 -10.73 10.25 -4.12
C GLU A 94 -10.45 9.08 -3.18
N LEU A 95 -9.42 8.30 -3.49
CA LEU A 95 -8.88 7.28 -2.60
C LEU A 95 -7.40 7.54 -2.39
N ARG A 96 -7.01 7.64 -1.12
CA ARG A 96 -5.64 7.75 -0.68
C ARG A 96 -5.37 6.65 0.34
N VAL A 97 -4.33 5.86 0.10
CA VAL A 97 -3.85 4.83 1.03
C VAL A 97 -2.35 5.03 1.20
N GLU A 98 -1.90 5.05 2.46
CA GLU A 98 -0.50 5.25 2.82
C GLU A 98 -0.02 4.00 3.56
N ALA A 99 1.00 3.35 3.02
CA ALA A 99 1.70 2.25 3.67
C ALA A 99 3.10 2.72 4.02
N PHE A 100 3.46 2.59 5.31
CA PHE A 100 4.68 3.16 5.86
C PHE A 100 5.71 2.07 6.16
N GLY A 101 6.99 2.38 5.97
CA GLY A 101 8.11 1.48 6.32
C GLY A 101 8.07 0.13 5.60
N CYS A 102 7.72 0.14 4.31
CA CYS A 102 7.63 -1.05 3.46
C CYS A 102 8.97 -1.42 2.83
#